data_AF-A0A803R245-F1
#
_entry.id   AF-A0A803R245-F1
#
_cell.length_a   1.000
_cell.length_b   1.000
_cell.length_c   1.000
_cell.angle_alpha   90.00
_cell.angle_beta   90.00
_cell.angle_gamma   90.00
#
_symmetry.space_group_name_H-M   'P 1'
#
loop_
_entity.id
_entity.type
_entity.pdbx_description
1 polymer ?
#
loop_
_entity_poly.entity_id
_entity_poly.type
_entity_poly.pdbx_seq_one_letter_code
_entity_poly.pdbx_strand_id
1 'polypeptide(L)'
;MKFCVDKSVEVELQPQTNNDEKMKWVVSCCPMKKCGTLMKRLGKGWSSFSSNQNLKSGDVCVFEMIPNLNDNGDLVFRVWIYRAANYE
;
A
#
# COMPACT_ATOMS: atom_id res chain seq x y z
N MET A 1 -22.66 14.38 7.36
CA MET A 1 -21.37 13.73 7.06
C MET A 1 -21.19 12.58 8.04
N LYS A 2 -21.22 11.32 7.56
CA LYS A 2 -21.06 10.15 8.43
C LYS A 2 -19.56 9.92 8.60
N PHE A 3 -19.03 10.27 9.77
CA PHE A 3 -17.69 9.86 10.18
C PHE A 3 -17.65 8.33 10.15
N CYS A 4 -17.01 7.75 9.14
CA CYS A 4 -16.67 6.33 9.19
C CYS A 4 -15.59 6.19 10.28
N VAL A 5 -16.00 5.87 11.50
CA VAL A 5 -15.11 5.31 12.53
C VAL A 5 -14.90 3.82 12.23
N ASP A 6 -14.62 3.51 10.97
CA ASP A 6 -14.06 2.23 10.61
C ASP A 6 -12.57 2.38 10.88
N LYS A 7 -12.07 1.74 11.95
CA LYS A 7 -10.66 1.85 12.39
C LYS A 7 -9.75 1.68 11.16
N SER A 8 -9.01 2.74 10.85
CA SER A 8 -7.97 2.69 9.83
C SER A 8 -6.83 1.85 10.37
N VAL A 9 -6.37 0.88 9.60
CA VAL A 9 -5.19 0.08 9.96
C VAL A 9 -4.01 0.69 9.23
N GLU A 10 -2.95 1.01 9.95
CA GLU A 10 -1.72 1.46 9.33
C GLU A 10 -0.97 0.25 8.77
N VAL A 11 -0.51 0.35 7.52
CA VAL A 11 0.29 -0.68 6.87
C VAL A 11 1.59 -0.07 6.39
N GLU A 12 2.69 -0.77 6.58
CA GLU A 12 3.99 -0.32 6.09
C GLU A 12 4.25 -0.94 4.70
N LEU A 13 4.52 -0.09 3.71
CA LEU A 13 4.91 -0.51 2.36
C LEU A 13 6.42 -0.44 2.20
N GLN A 14 7.02 -1.55 1.77
CA GLN A 14 8.43 -1.67 1.45
C GLN A 14 8.60 -2.07 -0.03
N PRO A 15 8.94 -1.14 -0.94
CA PRO A 15 9.22 -1.50 -2.33
C PRO A 15 10.48 -2.36 -2.41
N GLN A 16 10.49 -3.32 -3.32
CA GLN A 16 11.70 -4.05 -3.70
C GLN A 16 12.53 -3.16 -4.62
N THR A 17 13.48 -2.44 -4.04
CA THR A 17 14.49 -1.67 -4.78
C THR A 17 15.84 -2.36 -4.69
N ASN A 18 16.62 -2.28 -5.77
CA ASN A 18 17.96 -2.87 -5.86
C ASN A 18 19.01 -2.10 -5.04
N ASN A 19 18.64 -0.95 -4.49
CA ASN A 19 19.49 -0.11 -3.64
C ASN A 19 19.13 -0.35 -2.16
N ASP A 20 20.16 -0.43 -1.32
CA ASP A 20 20.11 -0.70 0.13
C ASP A 20 19.32 0.33 0.96
N GLU A 21 18.75 1.37 0.33
CA GLU A 21 17.84 2.29 1.01
C GLU A 21 16.45 1.66 1.14
N LYS A 22 16.23 1.01 2.28
CA LYS A 22 14.90 0.55 2.71
C LYS A 22 14.01 1.74 3.05
N MET A 23 13.46 2.41 2.05
CA MET A 23 12.39 3.38 2.26
C MET A 23 11.10 2.66 2.64
N LYS A 24 10.38 3.24 3.60
CA LYS A 24 9.15 2.72 4.18
C LYS A 24 8.07 3.78 4.09
N TRP A 25 6.86 3.38 3.70
CA TRP A 25 5.71 4.28 3.68
C TRP A 25 4.60 3.73 4.56
N VAL A 26 4.21 4.48 5.59
CA VAL A 26 3.02 4.17 6.37
C VAL A 26 1.80 4.63 5.59
N VAL A 27 0.93 3.68 5.25
CA VAL A 27 -0.29 3.89 4.48
C VAL A 27 -1.49 3.44 5.30
N SER A 28 -2.53 4.27 5.37
CA SER A 28 -3.77 3.87 6.03
C SER A 28 -4.58 2.93 5.11
N CYS A 29 -5.04 1.81 5.63
CA CYS A 29 -6.04 0.94 5.00
C CYS A 29 -7.39 1.16 5.68
N CYS A 30 -8.35 1.70 4.93
CA CYS A 30 -9.68 2.03 5.46
C CYS A 30 -10.74 1.15 4.77
N PRO A 31 -11.72 0.61 5.51
CA PRO A 31 -12.90 0.03 4.91
C PRO A 31 -13.71 1.07 4.14
N MET A 32 -14.31 0.65 3.03
CA MET A 32 -15.28 1.43 2.27
C MET A 32 -16.46 0.53 1.93
N LYS A 33 -17.68 1.02 2.18
CA LYS A 33 -18.90 0.36 1.71
C LYS A 33 -19.30 0.96 0.38
N LYS A 34 -19.23 0.18 -0.70
CA LYS A 34 -19.72 0.59 -2.02
C LYS A 34 -20.70 -0.48 -2.53
N CYS A 35 -21.94 -0.09 -2.79
CA CYS A 35 -23.00 -0.96 -3.32
C CYS A 35 -23.17 -2.30 -2.57
N GLY A 36 -23.15 -2.28 -1.23
CA GLY A 36 -23.29 -3.50 -0.41
C GLY A 36 -22.01 -4.34 -0.27
N THR A 37 -20.95 -4.04 -1.03
CA THR A 37 -19.66 -4.73 -0.94
C THR A 37 -18.71 -4.00 0.01
N LEU A 38 -18.06 -4.75 0.89
CA LEU A 38 -16.96 -4.26 1.73
C LEU A 38 -15.67 -4.24 0.91
N MET A 39 -15.17 -3.05 0.59
CA MET A 39 -13.88 -2.85 -0.06
C MET A 39 -12.86 -2.31 0.94
N LYS A 40 -11.58 -2.56 0.69
CA LYS A 40 -10.47 -1.92 1.40
C LYS A 40 -9.81 -0.92 0.46
N ARG A 41 -9.52 0.27 0.96
CA ARG A 41 -8.87 1.34 0.20
C ARG A 41 -7.59 1.77 0.89
N LEU A 42 -6.51 1.90 0.13
CA LEU A 42 -5.30 2.59 0.55
C LEU A 42 -5.55 4.11 0.54
N GLY A 43 -5.39 4.74 1.69
CA GLY A 43 -5.75 6.13 1.97
C GLY A 43 -4.54 7.03 2.16
N LYS A 44 -4.46 7.71 3.31
CA LYS A 44 -3.34 8.58 3.68
C LYS A 44 -2.01 7.83 3.50
N GLY A 45 -1.00 8.51 2.95
CA GLY A 45 0.33 7.93 2.66
C GLY A 45 0.46 7.32 1.26
N TRP A 46 -0.65 6.88 0.64
CA TRP A 46 -0.61 6.28 -0.70
C TRP A 46 -0.09 7.25 -1.77
N SER A 47 -0.52 8.51 -1.75
CA SER A 47 -0.07 9.52 -2.73
C SER A 47 1.42 9.83 -2.65
N SER A 48 2.01 9.74 -1.45
CA SER A 48 3.46 9.88 -1.26
C SER A 48 4.18 8.69 -1.88
N PHE A 49 3.74 7.47 -1.54
CA PHE A 49 4.29 6.25 -2.11
C PHE A 49 4.21 6.24 -3.64
N SER A 50 3.03 6.53 -4.21
CA SER A 50 2.83 6.50 -5.66
C SER A 50 3.68 7.53 -6.40
N SER A 51 3.85 8.73 -5.82
CA SER A 51 4.67 9.79 -6.40
C SER A 51 6.17 9.45 -6.31
N ASN A 52 6.63 8.97 -5.15
CA ASN A 52 8.02 8.56 -4.96
C ASN A 52 8.40 7.39 -5.87
N GLN A 53 7.49 6.43 -6.04
CA GLN A 53 7.69 5.30 -6.95
C GLN A 53 7.32 5.64 -8.40
N ASN A 54 6.96 6.88 -8.74
CA ASN A 54 6.57 7.30 -10.09
C ASN A 54 5.59 6.31 -10.75
N LEU A 55 4.57 5.86 -10.01
CA LEU A 55 3.58 4.91 -10.52
C LEU A 55 2.76 5.58 -11.61
N LYS A 56 2.62 4.88 -12.74
CA LYS A 56 1.82 5.33 -13.89
C LYS A 56 0.60 4.44 -14.07
N SER A 57 -0.39 4.94 -14.80
CA SER A 57 -1.51 4.11 -15.22
C SER A 57 -1.00 2.91 -16.02
N GLY A 58 -1.46 1.71 -15.66
CA GLY A 58 -1.01 0.45 -16.26
C GLY A 58 0.07 -0.27 -15.45
N ASP A 59 0.80 0.42 -14.57
CA ASP A 59 1.72 -0.25 -13.65
C ASP A 59 0.95 -1.16 -12.69
N VAL A 60 1.54 -2.31 -12.37
CA VAL A 60 0.94 -3.30 -11.47
C VAL A 60 1.74 -3.36 -10.18
N CYS A 61 1.08 -3.09 -9.06
CA CYS A 61 1.65 -3.30 -7.72
C CYS A 61 1.16 -4.63 -7.15
N VAL A 62 2.09 -5.52 -6.80
CA VAL A 62 1.81 -6.76 -6.08
C VAL A 62 2.24 -6.59 -4.63
N PHE A 63 1.31 -6.81 -3.71
CA PHE A 63 1.54 -6.68 -2.27
C PHE A 63 1.69 -8.07 -1.67
N GLU A 64 2.89 -8.37 -1.19
CA GLU A 64 3.20 -9.58 -0.43
C GLU A 64 3.16 -9.24 1.06
N MET A 65 2.21 -9.83 1.80
CA MET A 65 2.16 -9.68 3.26
C MET A 65 3.34 -10.43 3.87
N ILE A 66 4.09 -9.77 4.74
CA ILE A 66 5.16 -10.45 5.49
C ILE A 66 4.63 -10.77 6.90
N PRO A 67 4.31 -12.03 7.20
CA PRO A 67 3.87 -12.41 8.53
C PRO A 67 5.04 -12.27 9.52
N ASN A 68 4.75 -11.67 10.68
CA ASN A 68 5.64 -11.60 11.86
C ASN A 68 6.84 -10.64 11.82
N LEU A 69 6.81 -9.56 11.03
CA LEU A 69 7.99 -8.68 10.92
C LEU A 69 8.17 -7.64 12.04
N ASN A 70 7.17 -7.41 12.90
CA ASN A 70 7.26 -6.36 13.93
C ASN A 70 6.80 -6.90 15.29
N ASP A 71 7.64 -6.74 16.32
CA ASP A 71 7.30 -7.03 17.73
C ASP A 71 6.07 -6.21 18.21
N ASN A 72 5.71 -5.15 17.47
CA ASN A 72 4.60 -4.24 17.77
C ASN A 72 3.26 -4.66 17.13
N GLY A 73 3.23 -5.72 16.30
CA GLY A 73 2.01 -6.23 15.66
C GLY A 73 1.55 -5.46 14.41
N ASP A 74 2.38 -4.59 13.84
CA ASP A 74 2.03 -3.85 12.61
C ASP A 74 2.02 -4.76 11.38
N LEU A 75 1.13 -4.45 10.43
CA LEU A 75 1.06 -5.14 9.14
C LEU A 75 2.08 -4.53 8.16
N VAL A 76 3.00 -5.37 7.68
CA VAL A 76 4.00 -4.98 6.67
C VAL A 76 3.70 -5.69 5.36
N PHE A 77 3.71 -4.92 4.26
CA PHE A 77 3.65 -5.43 2.90
C PHE A 77 4.92 -5.08 2.15
N ARG A 78 5.55 -6.10 1.58
CA ARG A 78 6.52 -5.91 0.50
C ARG A 78 5.76 -5.61 -0.78
N VAL A 79 6.23 -4.62 -1.53
CA VAL A 79 5.59 -4.18 -2.76
C VAL A 79 6.51 -4.45 -3.94
N TRP A 80 6.02 -5.21 -4.90
CA TRP A 80 6.65 -5.42 -6.19
C TRP A 80 5.94 -4.56 -7.23
N ILE A 81 6.70 -3.80 -8.01
CA ILE A 81 6.15 -2.91 -9.05
C ILE A 81 6.58 -3.44 -10.41
N TYR A 82 5.61 -3.93 -11.17
CA TYR A 82 5.79 -4.33 -12.56
C TYR A 82 5.38 -3.17 -13.45
N ARG A 83 6.35 -2.63 -14.20
CA ARG A 83 6.14 -1.47 -15.06
C ARG A 83 5.49 -1.88 -16.36
N ALA A 84 4.42 -1.17 -16.75
CA ALA A 84 3.76 -1.41 -18.03
C ALA A 84 4.73 -1.23 -19.21
N ALA A 85 5.59 -0.21 -19.13
CA ALA A 85 6.58 0.12 -20.16
C ALA A 85 7.61 -1.00 -20.44
N ASN A 86 7.71 -2.02 -19.57
CA ASN A 86 8.62 -3.15 -19.78
C ASN A 86 8.02 -4.26 -20.65
N TYR A 87 6.74 -4.16 -21.01
CA TYR A 87 5.99 -5.17 -21.77
C TYR A 87 5.36 -4.60 -23.05
N GLU A 88 5.89 -3.47 -23.53
CA GLU A 88 5.54 -2.86 -24.83
C GLU A 88 6.38 -3.45 -25.97
#